data_AF-A0A378WB19-F1
#
_entry.id   AF-A0A378WB19-F1
#
_cell.length_a   1.000
_cell.length_b   1.000
_cell.length_c   1.000
_cell.angle_alpha   90.00
_cell.angle_beta   90.00
_cell.angle_gamma   90.00
#
_symmetry.space_group_name_H-M   'P 1'
#
loop_
_entity.id
_entity.type
_entity.pdbx_description
1 polymer ?
#
loop_
_entity_poly.entity_id
_entity_poly.type
_entity_poly.pdbx_seq_one_letter_code
_entity_poly.pdbx_strand_id
1 'polypeptide(L)' 'MQHAAAHITEEQFPKFWQTADGKFKLSYRFEPHHPLDGVTLTLPLTVLNRLHAPSLEWLVPGMLREKNPAAD' A
#
# COMPACT_ATOMS: atom_id res chain seq x y z
N MET A 1 19.70 7.51 -16.99
CA MET A 1 18.76 6.56 -16.36
C MET A 1 17.68 7.33 -15.60
N GLN A 2 16.75 7.99 -16.29
CA GLN A 2 15.73 8.87 -15.67
C GLN A 2 14.37 8.79 -16.39
N HIS A 3 13.89 7.58 -16.71
CA HIS A 3 12.56 7.41 -17.31
C HIS A 3 11.54 6.68 -16.42
N ALA A 4 11.94 6.11 -15.27
CA ALA A 4 11.04 5.30 -14.45
C ALA A 4 10.16 6.11 -13.45
N ALA A 5 10.56 7.33 -13.09
CA ALA A 5 9.89 8.10 -12.03
C ALA A 5 8.68 8.93 -12.51
N ALA A 6 8.43 9.02 -13.82
CA ALA A 6 7.46 9.95 -14.39
C ALA A 6 5.98 9.56 -14.18
N HIS A 7 5.70 8.36 -13.66
CA HIS A 7 4.33 7.83 -13.54
C HIS A 7 3.95 7.33 -12.14
N ILE A 8 4.66 7.72 -11.08
CA ILE A 8 4.25 7.41 -9.70
C ILE A 8 3.08 8.33 -9.33
N THR A 9 1.85 7.84 -9.49
CA THR A 9 0.63 8.58 -9.13
C THR A 9 0.15 8.19 -7.73
N GLU A 10 -0.60 9.08 -7.06
CA GLU A 10 -1.25 8.75 -5.78
C GLU A 10 -2.25 7.59 -5.92
N GLU A 11 -2.77 7.34 -7.11
CA GLU A 11 -3.63 6.19 -7.42
C GLU A 11 -2.87 4.86 -7.32
N GLN A 12 -1.57 4.87 -7.64
CA GLN A 12 -0.72 3.69 -7.55
C GLN A 12 -0.22 3.43 -6.13
N PHE A 13 -0.07 4.50 -5.33
CA PHE A 13 0.41 4.46 -3.94
C PHE A 13 -0.43 5.40 -3.06
N PRO A 14 -1.67 5.02 -2.70
CA PRO A 14 -2.55 5.88 -1.93
C PRO A 14 -1.93 6.20 -0.57
N LYS A 15 -1.85 7.48 -0.20
CA LYS A 15 -1.33 7.90 1.11
C LYS A 15 -2.25 7.53 2.27
N PHE A 16 -3.52 7.27 1.97
CA PHE A 16 -4.55 7.00 2.97
C PHE A 16 -5.53 5.94 2.51
N TRP A 17 -6.04 5.19 3.47
CA TRP A 17 -7.17 4.30 3.30
C TRP A 17 -8.41 4.91 3.96
N GLN A 18 -9.52 4.96 3.21
CA GLN A 18 -10.79 5.50 3.69
C GLN A 18 -11.74 4.35 4.03
N THR A 19 -12.34 4.43 5.22
CA THR A 19 -13.36 3.48 5.70
C THR A 19 -14.52 4.25 6.33
N ALA A 20 -15.54 3.54 6.79
CA ALA A 20 -16.61 4.11 7.61
C ALA A 20 -16.09 4.67 8.96
N ASP A 21 -15.01 4.11 9.50
CA ASP A 21 -14.42 4.53 10.78
C ASP A 21 -13.41 5.70 10.62
N GLY A 22 -13.10 6.12 9.37
CA GLY A 22 -12.28 7.28 9.10
C GLY A 22 -11.20 7.07 8.05
N LYS A 23 -10.25 8.02 8.04
CA LYS A 23 -9.12 8.10 7.10
C LYS A 23 -7.81 7.74 7.81
N PHE A 24 -7.18 6.66 7.39
CA PHE A 24 -6.00 6.10 8.05
C PHE A 24 -4.77 6.17 7.16
N LYS A 25 -3.59 6.41 7.75
CA LYS A 25 -2.35 6.60 7.00
C LYS A 25 -1.80 5.26 6.50
N LEU A 26 -1.39 5.26 5.24
CA LEU A 26 -0.59 4.20 4.63
C LEU A 26 0.86 4.66 4.48
N SER A 27 1.80 3.81 4.85
CA SER A 27 3.23 4.01 4.66
C SER A 27 3.81 2.86 3.84
N TYR A 28 4.69 3.17 2.90
CA TYR A 28 5.23 2.20 1.95
C TYR A 28 6.72 2.02 2.19
N ARG A 29 7.20 0.79 2.10
CA ARG A 29 8.60 0.43 2.08
C ARG A 29 8.83 -0.50 0.89
N PHE A 30 9.85 -0.19 0.11
CA PHE A 30 10.30 -0.97 -1.05
C PHE A 30 11.72 -1.42 -0.77
N GLU A 31 11.84 -2.46 0.05
CA GLU A 31 13.11 -2.96 0.53
C GLU A 31 13.01 -4.48 0.65
N PRO A 32 13.22 -5.22 -0.46
CA PRO A 32 13.12 -6.66 -0.46
C PRO A 32 13.89 -7.29 0.71
N HIS A 33 13.27 -8.28 1.35
CA HIS A 33 13.77 -8.98 2.54
C HIS A 33 13.73 -8.17 3.86
N HIS A 34 13.34 -6.90 3.85
CA HIS A 34 13.04 -6.19 5.09
C HIS A 34 11.72 -6.74 5.70
N PRO A 35 11.60 -6.99 7.02
CA PRO A 35 10.37 -7.52 7.63
C PRO A 35 9.13 -6.64 7.45
N LEU A 36 9.36 -5.34 7.25
CA LEU A 36 8.34 -4.33 6.97
C LEU A 36 8.28 -3.92 5.49
N ASP A 37 8.89 -4.70 4.59
CA ASP A 37 8.71 -4.50 3.15
C ASP A 37 7.22 -4.62 2.80
N GLY A 38 6.70 -3.69 1.99
CA GLY A 38 5.28 -3.58 1.71
C GLY A 38 4.59 -2.35 2.29
N VAL A 39 3.36 -2.54 2.73
CA VAL A 39 2.46 -1.47 3.15
C VAL A 39 2.11 -1.60 4.62
N THR A 40 2.30 -0.51 5.35
CA THR A 40 1.94 -0.40 6.76
C THR A 40 0.75 0.54 6.91
N LEU A 41 -0.34 0.03 7.51
CA LEU A 41 -1.52 0.81 7.89
C LEU A 41 -1.42 1.21 9.37
N THR A 42 -1.52 2.51 9.65
CA THR A 42 -1.54 3.03 11.04
C THR A 42 -2.96 3.46 11.42
N LEU A 43 -3.51 2.84 12.46
CA LEU A 43 -4.87 3.10 12.96
C LEU A 43 -4.96 2.99 14.50
N PRO A 44 -5.99 3.58 15.13
CA PRO A 44 -6.28 3.36 16.55
C PRO A 44 -6.66 1.91 16.84
N LEU A 45 -6.20 1.35 17.96
CA LEU A 45 -6.49 -0.04 18.35
C LEU A 45 -8.00 -0.35 18.42
N THR A 46 -8.83 0.64 18.78
CA THR A 46 -10.29 0.50 18.84
C THR A 46 -10.95 0.25 17.48
N VAL A 47 -10.29 0.64 16.39
CA VAL A 47 -10.74 0.38 15.01
C VAL A 47 -10.30 -1.00 14.54
N LEU A 48 -9.18 -1.53 15.05
CA LEU A 48 -8.62 -2.83 14.63
C LEU A 48 -9.65 -3.95 14.73
N ASN A 49 -10.44 -3.99 15.81
CA ASN A 49 -11.46 -5.00 16.05
C ASN A 49 -12.67 -4.92 15.10
N ARG A 50 -12.77 -3.86 14.29
CA ARG A 50 -13.86 -3.64 13.32
C ARG A 50 -13.42 -3.88 11.88
N LEU A 51 -12.10 -4.04 11.66
CA LEU A 51 -11.58 -4.29 10.32
C LEU A 51 -11.98 -5.69 9.86
N HIS A 52 -12.49 -5.76 8.63
CA HIS A 52 -12.77 -7.02 7.97
C HIS A 52 -11.53 -7.46 7.20
N ALA A 53 -10.98 -8.64 7.53
CA ALA A 53 -9.71 -9.13 6.95
C ALA A 53 -9.68 -9.12 5.41
N PRO A 54 -10.75 -9.52 4.68
CA PRO A 54 -10.79 -9.43 3.22
C PRO A 54 -10.56 -8.02 2.66
N SER A 55 -10.88 -6.98 3.42
CA SER A 55 -10.64 -5.59 3.02
C SER A 55 -9.16 -5.18 3.11
N LEU A 56 -8.29 -6.05 3.62
CA LEU A 56 -6.84 -5.87 3.73
C LEU A 56 -6.06 -6.81 2.80
N GLU A 57 -6.75 -7.64 2.01
CA GLU A 57 -6.12 -8.62 1.10
C GLU A 57 -5.80 -8.05 -0.30
N TRP A 58 -6.01 -6.76 -0.50
CA TRP A 58 -5.70 -6.10 -1.76
C TRP A 58 -4.19 -5.83 -1.89
N LEU A 59 -3.68 -6.00 -3.10
CA LEU A 59 -2.33 -5.59 -3.45
C LEU A 59 -2.35 -4.15 -3.92
N VAL A 60 -1.38 -3.37 -3.45
CA VAL A 60 -1.21 -2.00 -3.90
C VAL A 60 -0.80 -2.01 -5.37
N PRO A 61 -1.50 -1.29 -6.26
CA PRO A 61 -1.24 -1.36 -7.69
C PRO A 61 0.22 -1.08 -8.06
N GLY A 62 0.85 -0.12 -7.40
CA GLY A 62 2.25 0.21 -7.63
C GLY A 62 3.26 -0.85 -7.16
N MET A 63 2.87 -1.74 -6.22
CA MET A 63 3.72 -2.88 -5.81
C MET A 63 3.63 -4.07 -6.78
N LEU A 64 2.59 -4.16 -7.60
CA LEU A 64 2.42 -5.26 -8.56
C LEU A 64 3.48 -5.20 -9.68
N ARG A 65 3.83 -4.00 -10.17
CA ARG A 65 4.87 -3.85 -11.22
C ARG A 65 6.23 -4.34 -10.77
N GLU A 66 6.63 -3.98 -9.55
CA GLU A 66 7.92 -4.39 -8.98
C GLU A 66 7.98 -5.91 -8.77
N LYS A 67 6.85 -6.55 -8.45
CA LYS A 67 6.78 -7.97 -8.14
C LYS A 67 6.69 -8.87 -9.38
N ASN A 68 6.21 -8.33 -10.51
CA ASN A 68 6.18 -9.02 -11.79
C ASN A 68 6.76 -8.13 -12.91
N PRO A 69 8.10 -8.07 -13.05
CA PRO A 69 8.75 -7.21 -14.04
C PRO A 69 8.49 -7.61 -15.51
N ALA A 70 7.70 -8.67 -15.76
CA ALA A 70 7.37 -9.18 -17.09
C ALA A 70 5.96 -8.79 -17.60
N ALA A 71 5.24 -7.91 -16.89
CA ALA A 71 3.93 -7.41 -17.31
C ALA A 71 4.05 -6.01 -17.93
N ASP A 72 4.64 -5.94 -19.12
CA ASP A 72 4.53 -4.85 -20.11
C ASP A 72 4.22 -5.47 -21.48
#